data_AF-A0A368DCB5-F1
#
_entry.id   AF-A0A368DCB5-F1
#
_cell.length_a   1.000
_cell.length_b   1.000
_cell.length_c   1.000
_cell.angle_alpha   90.00
_cell.angle_beta   90.00
_cell.angle_gamma   90.00
#
_symmetry.space_group_name_H-M   'P 1'
#
loop_
_entity.id
_entity.type
_entity.pdbx_description
1 polymer ?
#
loop_
_entity_poly.entity_id
_entity_poly.type
_entity_poly.pdbx_seq_one_letter_code
_entity_poly.pdbx_strand_id
1 'polypeptide(L)'
;MNKFSSINDKYFSFQEKINLCVKNFNHEGDLIKDSRNTVKVFKIDDLYINIKRFKRPNFINRLIYSFFRSTKASRSFLYANK
;
A
#
# COMPACT_ATOMS: atom_id res chain seq x y z
N MET A 1 -14.98 11.45 -4.51
CA MET A 1 -14.02 10.36 -4.86
C MET A 1 -14.48 9.13 -4.12
N ASN A 2 -15.12 8.18 -4.81
CA ASN A 2 -15.72 7.01 -4.16
C ASN A 2 -14.62 6.14 -3.57
N LYS A 3 -14.63 5.97 -2.24
CA LYS A 3 -13.79 4.98 -1.56
C LYS A 3 -14.41 3.62 -1.82
N PHE A 4 -13.73 2.81 -2.62
CA PHE A 4 -14.07 1.40 -2.76
C PHE A 4 -13.25 0.60 -1.74
N SER A 5 -13.93 -0.20 -0.92
CA SER A 5 -13.30 -1.15 0.00
C SER A 5 -13.84 -2.54 -0.31
N SER A 6 -12.94 -3.50 -0.49
CA SER A 6 -13.27 -4.92 -0.61
C SER A 6 -12.42 -5.69 0.40
N ILE A 7 -13.03 -6.69 1.02
CA ILE A 7 -12.38 -7.59 1.96
C ILE A 7 -12.66 -9.02 1.48
N ASN A 8 -11.66 -9.89 1.59
CA ASN A 8 -11.87 -11.31 1.29
C ASN A 8 -12.67 -11.95 2.44
N ASP A 9 -13.62 -12.81 2.12
CA ASP A 9 -14.56 -13.43 3.07
C ASP A 9 -13.85 -14.08 4.27
N LYS A 10 -12.67 -14.67 4.05
CA LYS A 10 -11.84 -15.27 5.12
C LYS A 10 -11.51 -14.29 6.25
N TYR A 11 -11.47 -12.99 5.95
CA TYR A 11 -11.10 -11.94 6.88
C TYR A 11 -12.28 -11.03 7.26
N PHE A 12 -13.51 -11.36 6.86
CA PHE A 12 -14.69 -10.54 7.14
C PHE A 12 -14.91 -10.30 8.64
N SER A 13 -14.64 -11.32 9.47
CA SER A 13 -14.70 -11.21 10.94
C SER A 13 -13.73 -10.16 11.52
N PHE A 14 -12.64 -9.85 10.81
CA PHE A 14 -11.65 -8.86 11.23
C PHE A 14 -11.91 -7.45 10.65
N GLN A 15 -13.00 -7.26 9.89
CA GLN A 15 -13.26 -6.01 9.15
C GLN A 15 -13.19 -4.77 10.04
N GLU A 16 -13.86 -4.78 11.20
CA GLU A 16 -13.84 -3.64 12.13
C GLU A 16 -12.44 -3.33 12.65
N LYS A 17 -11.68 -4.37 13.01
CA LYS A 17 -10.31 -4.21 13.51
C LYS A 17 -9.37 -3.71 12.41
N ILE A 18 -9.50 -4.23 11.19
CA ILE A 18 -8.74 -3.76 10.02
C ILE A 18 -9.06 -2.28 9.73
N ASN A 19 -10.34 -1.91 9.76
CA ASN A 19 -10.77 -0.52 9.56
C ASN A 19 -10.19 0.41 10.62
N LEU A 20 -10.14 -0.03 11.88
CA LEU A 20 -9.51 0.71 12.96
C LEU A 20 -8.01 0.91 12.72
N CYS A 21 -7.28 -0.15 12.33
CA CYS A 21 -5.86 -0.04 11.98
C CYS A 21 -5.63 0.93 10.80
N VAL A 22 -6.50 0.93 9.79
CA VAL A 22 -6.44 1.88 8.66
C VAL A 22 -6.68 3.32 9.14
N LYS A 23 -7.64 3.53 10.05
CA LYS A 23 -7.94 4.85 10.63
C LYS A 23 -6.76 5.36 11.47
N ASN A 24 -6.13 4.49 12.25
CA ASN A 24 -5.03 4.82 13.15
C ASN A 24 -3.64 4.71 12.50
N PHE A 25 -3.56 4.46 11.18
CA PHE A 25 -2.31 4.19 10.46
C PHE A 25 -1.20 5.23 10.67
N ASN A 26 -1.57 6.49 10.92
CA ASN A 26 -0.59 7.55 11.21
C ASN A 26 0.08 7.41 12.57
N HIS A 27 -0.64 6.91 13.56
CA HIS A 27 -0.25 6.95 14.97
C HIS A 27 0.18 5.60 15.52
N GLU A 28 -0.32 4.51 14.94
CA GLU A 28 -0.07 3.14 15.42
C GLU A 28 0.68 2.30 14.37
N GLY A 29 1.08 1.10 14.78
CA GLY A 29 1.73 0.08 13.95
C GLY A 29 3.24 0.24 13.82
N ASP A 30 3.92 -0.89 13.66
CA ASP A 30 5.38 -0.95 13.59
C ASP A 30 5.86 -0.64 12.17
N LEU A 31 6.75 0.35 12.04
CA LEU A 31 7.23 0.78 10.73
C LEU A 31 8.21 -0.22 10.14
N ILE A 32 7.86 -0.82 8.99
CA ILE A 32 8.79 -1.64 8.19
C ILE A 32 9.53 -0.78 7.18
N LYS A 33 8.83 0.13 6.52
CA LYS A 33 9.38 0.89 5.39
C LYS A 33 8.68 2.22 5.26
N ASP A 34 9.46 3.32 5.22
CA ASP A 34 8.94 4.64 4.91
C ASP A 34 9.74 5.28 3.76
N SER A 35 9.19 5.19 2.55
CA SER A 35 9.84 5.74 1.35
C SER A 35 8.79 6.36 0.43
N ARG A 36 8.66 5.90 -0.82
CA ARG A 36 7.50 6.25 -1.65
C ARG A 36 6.20 5.70 -1.07
N ASN A 37 6.23 4.55 -0.40
CA ASN A 37 5.07 4.00 0.29
C ASN A 37 5.47 3.75 1.73
N THR A 38 4.54 3.98 2.66
CA THR A 38 4.70 3.63 4.07
C THR A 38 4.09 2.25 4.27
N VAL A 39 4.84 1.33 4.86
CA VAL A 39 4.40 -0.02 5.22
C VAL A 39 4.54 -0.18 6.72
N LYS A 40 3.45 -0.56 7.39
CA LYS A 40 3.42 -0.82 8.82
C LYS A 40 2.81 -2.19 9.13
N VAL A 41 3.29 -2.83 10.18
CA VAL A 41 2.69 -4.05 10.75
C VAL A 41 1.69 -3.65 11.81
N PHE A 42 0.56 -4.35 11.83
CA PHE A 42 -0.39 -4.31 12.93
C PHE A 42 -0.63 -5.72 13.43
N LYS A 43 -0.76 -5.86 14.75
CA LYS A 43 -1.23 -7.10 15.37
C LYS A 43 -2.73 -6.94 15.66
N ILE A 44 -3.52 -7.88 15.15
CA ILE A 44 -4.96 -7.97 15.38
C ILE A 44 -5.20 -9.37 15.95
N ASP A 45 -5.50 -9.46 17.24
CA ASP A 45 -5.56 -10.73 17.97
C ASP A 45 -4.26 -11.55 17.75
N ASP A 46 -4.36 -12.76 17.23
CA ASP A 46 -3.22 -13.63 16.90
C ASP A 46 -2.68 -13.44 15.46
N LEU A 47 -3.24 -12.49 14.70
CA LEU A 47 -2.87 -12.23 13.32
C LEU A 47 -1.96 -11.00 13.19
N TYR A 48 -0.85 -11.17 12.49
CA TYR A 48 -0.04 -10.04 12.02
C TYR A 48 -0.44 -9.66 10.59
N ILE A 49 -0.77 -8.40 10.38
CA ILE A 49 -1.13 -7.85 9.07
C ILE A 49 -0.18 -6.74 8.65
N ASN A 50 0.04 -6.63 7.34
CA ASN A 50 0.79 -5.53 6.75
C ASN A 50 -0.16 -4.54 6.08
N ILE A 51 -0.15 -3.29 6.52
CA ILE A 51 -0.87 -2.20 5.89
C ILE A 51 0.10 -1.34 5.10
N LYS A 52 -0.18 -1.15 3.81
CA LYS A 52 0.64 -0.37 2.88
C LYS A 52 -0.11 0.85 2.38
N ARG A 53 0.40 2.05 2.70
CA ARG A 53 -0.12 3.32 2.19
C ARG A 53 0.74 3.84 1.05
N PHE A 54 0.10 4.08 -0.09
CA PHE A 54 0.77 4.67 -1.25
C PHE A 54 0.84 6.18 -1.14
N LYS A 55 2.03 6.77 -1.36
CA LYS A 55 2.15 8.23 -1.50
C LYS A 55 1.46 8.66 -2.79
N ARG A 56 0.66 9.72 -2.71
CA ARG A 56 0.09 10.39 -3.87
C ARG A 56 1.22 11.04 -4.68
N PRO A 57 1.43 10.68 -5.96
CA PRO A 57 2.40 11.40 -6.78
C PRO A 57 1.92 12.83 -7.01
N ASN A 58 2.83 13.80 -6.96
CA ASN A 58 2.51 15.17 -7.35
C ASN A 58 2.26 15.25 -8.88
N PHE A 59 1.75 16.40 -9.33
CA PHE A 59 1.36 16.62 -10.72
C PHE A 59 2.50 16.37 -11.72
N ILE A 60 3.68 16.93 -11.46
CA ILE A 60 4.88 16.79 -12.31
C ILE A 60 5.28 15.33 -12.41
N ASN A 61 5.35 14.62 -11.28
CA ASN A 61 5.63 13.19 -11.28
C ASN A 61 4.64 12.43 -12.15
N ARG A 62 3.34 12.72 -12.03
CA ARG A 62 2.31 12.04 -12.84
C ARG A 62 2.57 12.20 -14.34
N LEU A 63 2.91 13.40 -14.80
CA LEU A 63 3.27 13.63 -16.21
C LEU A 63 4.50 12.79 -16.63
N ILE A 64 5.55 12.79 -15.81
CA ILE A 64 6.76 11.99 -16.07
C ILE A 64 6.43 10.49 -16.15
N TYR A 65 5.63 9.98 -15.21
CA TYR A 65 5.21 8.58 -15.17
C TYR A 65 4.33 8.19 -16.37
N SER A 66 3.56 9.13 -16.91
CA SER A 66 2.67 8.88 -18.05
C SER A 66 3.38 8.92 -19.40
N PHE A 67 4.33 9.84 -19.60
CA PHE A 67 4.86 10.11 -20.94
C PHE A 67 6.33 9.75 -21.14
N PHE A 68 7.15 9.82 -20.09
CA PHE A 68 8.61 9.74 -20.24
C PHE A 68 9.21 8.50 -19.57
N ARG A 69 8.57 7.94 -18.55
CA ARG A 69 9.10 6.81 -17.80
C ARG A 69 8.63 5.47 -18.37
N SER A 70 9.56 4.55 -18.55
CA SER A 70 9.24 3.18 -18.97
C SER A 70 8.35 2.43 -17.96
N THR A 71 7.49 1.58 -18.51
CA THR A 71 6.50 0.82 -17.73
C THR A 71 7.18 -0.07 -16.69
N LYS A 72 6.44 -0.44 -15.64
CA LYS A 72 6.95 -1.37 -14.64
C LYS A 72 7.26 -2.74 -15.26
N ALA A 73 6.43 -3.21 -16.19
CA ALA A 73 6.61 -4.48 -16.89
C ALA A 73 7.92 -4.48 -17.71
N SER A 74 8.12 -3.46 -18.55
CA SER A 74 9.35 -3.31 -19.35
C SER A 74 10.61 -3.30 -18.49
N ARG A 75 10.62 -2.50 -17.41
CA ARG A 75 11.78 -2.46 -16.49
C ARG A 75 12.03 -3.77 -15.78
N SER A 76 10.98 -4.51 -15.41
CA SER A 76 11.11 -5.82 -14.76
C SER A 76 11.74 -6.85 -15.71
N PHE A 77 11.32 -6.86 -16.98
CA PHE A 77 11.88 -7.74 -18.00
C PHE A 77 13.35 -7.44 -18.27
N LEU A 78 13.69 -6.16 -18.47
CA LEU A 78 15.08 -5.75 -18.71
C LEU A 78 15.99 -6.02 -17.51
N TYR A 79 15.50 -5.89 -16.28
CA TYR A 79 16.27 -6.22 -15.08
C TYR A 79 16.57 -7.72 -14.97
N ALA A 80 15.62 -8.59 -15.34
CA ALA A 80 15.82 -10.04 -15.29
C ALA A 80 16.80 -10.57 -16.36
N ASN A 81 16.93 -9.85 -17.48
CA ASN A 81 17.88 -10.17 -18.55
C ASN A 81 19.26 -9.52 -18.36
N LYS A 82 19.50 -8.88 -17.22
CA LYS A 82 20.75 -8.21 -16.88
C LYS A 82 21.45 -8.97 -15.76
#